data_AF-A0A562R261-F1
#
_entry.id   AF-A0A562R261-F1
#
_cell.length_a   1.000
_cell.length_b   1.000
_cell.length_c   1.000
_cell.angle_alpha   90.00
_cell.angle_beta   90.00
_cell.angle_gamma   90.00
#
_symmetry.space_group_name_H-M   'P 1'
#
loop_
_entity.id
_entity.type
_entity.pdbx_description
1 polymer ?
#
loop_
_entity_poly.entity_id
_entity_poly.type
_entity_poly.pdbx_seq_one_letter_code
_entity_poly.pdbx_strand_id
1 'polypeptide(L)'
;MVERRVYGYLRASTADQDATRAKDMLDKFASENGVAVTAYFIENESGAKLYRPELFRALGIMQKDDVLLIEQVDRLSRLNADDWQKLRVKIQSKGILIVSLDLPFTHSLIVSQEEDKDFQGRVLDAVMGMMLDVLAAVARKDFEDR
;
A
#
# COMPACT_ATOMS: atom_id res chain seq x y z
N MET A 1 4.64 13.62 -20.51
CA MET A 1 3.92 12.55 -19.80
C MET A 1 4.83 12.12 -18.66
N VAL A 2 4.38 12.20 -17.41
CA VAL A 2 5.18 11.74 -16.26
C VAL A 2 4.96 10.23 -16.19
N GLU A 3 6.04 9.47 -16.28
CA GLU A 3 5.99 8.02 -16.17
C GLU A 3 5.57 7.64 -14.74
N ARG A 4 4.50 6.85 -14.62
CA ARG A 4 4.00 6.33 -13.34
C ARG A 4 5.07 5.41 -12.74
N ARG A 5 5.47 5.68 -11.49
CA ARG A 5 6.44 4.84 -10.77
C ARG A 5 5.74 3.89 -9.81
N VAL A 6 6.28 2.68 -9.72
CA VAL A 6 5.77 1.63 -8.82
C VAL A 6 6.81 1.39 -7.74
N TYR A 7 6.43 1.53 -6.48
CA TYR A 7 7.32 1.32 -5.35
C TYR A 7 6.83 0.14 -4.52
N GLY A 8 7.71 -0.83 -4.28
CA GLY A 8 7.40 -1.99 -3.45
C GLY A 8 7.64 -1.66 -1.98
N TYR A 9 6.67 -1.93 -1.11
CA TYR A 9 6.85 -1.85 0.34
C TYR A 9 6.75 -3.25 0.96
N LEU A 10 7.84 -3.65 1.61
CA LEU A 10 8.07 -4.98 2.17
C LEU A 10 8.21 -4.86 3.68
N ARG A 11 7.55 -5.73 4.45
CA ARG A 11 7.58 -5.70 5.91
C ARG A 11 7.63 -7.10 6.54
N ALA A 12 8.65 -7.34 7.37
CA ALA A 12 8.72 -8.46 8.30
C ALA A 12 8.13 -8.09 9.67
N SER A 13 7.58 -9.06 10.41
CA SER A 13 7.02 -8.79 11.75
C SER A 13 8.03 -8.95 12.89
N THR A 14 9.20 -9.51 12.61
CA THR A 14 10.32 -9.68 13.55
C THR A 14 11.65 -9.48 12.81
N ALA A 15 12.71 -9.09 13.52
CA ALA A 15 14.05 -8.94 12.93
C ALA A 15 14.60 -10.27 12.37
N ASP A 16 14.12 -11.41 12.89
CA ASP A 16 14.48 -12.75 12.43
C ASP A 16 13.68 -13.22 11.19
N GLN A 17 12.69 -12.44 10.75
CA GLN A 17 11.93 -12.75 9.54
C GLN A 17 12.54 -12.03 8.34
N ASP A 18 12.67 -12.75 7.23
CA ASP A 18 13.12 -12.17 5.98
C ASP A 18 12.00 -11.30 5.36
N ALA A 19 12.13 -9.98 5.47
CA ALA A 19 11.21 -9.03 4.84
C ALA A 19 11.25 -9.12 3.30
N THR A 20 12.33 -9.65 2.72
CA THR A 20 12.46 -9.81 1.27
C THR A 20 11.71 -11.01 0.73
N ARG A 21 11.11 -11.87 1.58
CA ARG A 21 10.33 -13.04 1.14
C ARG A 21 9.23 -12.72 0.12
N ALA A 22 8.65 -11.52 0.22
CA ALA A 22 7.57 -11.09 -0.65
C ALA A 22 8.07 -10.37 -1.91
N LYS A 23 9.36 -10.08 -2.00
CA LYS A 23 9.97 -9.35 -3.12
C LYS A 23 9.71 -10.06 -4.44
N ASP A 24 9.99 -11.37 -4.52
CA ASP A 24 9.79 -12.16 -5.74
C ASP A 24 8.32 -12.20 -6.16
N MET A 25 7.40 -12.19 -5.20
CA MET A 25 5.98 -12.15 -5.47
C MET A 25 5.56 -10.79 -6.04
N LEU A 26 6.09 -9.69 -5.49
CA LEU A 26 5.85 -8.34 -6.02
C LEU A 26 6.47 -8.15 -7.40
N ASP A 27 7.70 -8.64 -7.62
CA ASP A 27 8.39 -8.61 -8.91
C ASP A 27 7.59 -9.37 -9.98
N LYS A 28 7.13 -10.58 -9.64
CA LYS A 28 6.30 -11.38 -10.55
C LYS A 28 4.98 -10.68 -10.88
N PHE A 29 4.29 -10.15 -9.87
CA PHE A 29 3.04 -9.41 -10.08
C PHE A 29 3.25 -8.17 -10.96
N ALA A 30 4.29 -7.39 -10.70
CA ALA A 30 4.62 -6.22 -11.50
C ALA A 30 4.90 -6.61 -12.97
N SER A 31 5.73 -7.64 -13.18
CA SER A 31 6.05 -8.18 -14.50
C SER A 31 4.81 -8.68 -15.25
N GLU A 32 3.91 -9.41 -14.59
CA GLU A 32 2.67 -9.92 -15.19
C GLU A 32 1.72 -8.80 -15.61
N ASN A 33 1.80 -7.64 -14.96
CA ASN A 33 1.04 -6.44 -15.29
C ASN A 33 1.81 -5.46 -16.19
N GLY A 34 2.97 -5.85 -16.73
CA GLY A 34 3.74 -5.03 -17.67
C GLY A 34 4.39 -3.79 -17.06
N VAL A 35 4.60 -3.77 -15.74
CA VAL A 35 5.27 -2.67 -15.02
C VAL A 35 6.52 -3.15 -14.31
N ALA A 36 7.46 -2.25 -14.05
CA ALA A 36 8.66 -2.55 -13.27
C ALA A 36 8.62 -1.84 -11.91
N VAL A 37 9.07 -2.52 -10.85
CA VAL A 37 9.22 -1.88 -9.53
C VAL A 37 10.44 -0.98 -9.56
N THR A 38 10.23 0.32 -9.34
CA THR A 38 11.25 1.37 -9.34
C THR A 38 12.20 1.26 -8.15
N ALA A 39 11.67 0.99 -6.96
CA ALA A 39 12.48 0.79 -5.76
C ALA A 39 11.69 0.01 -4.69
N TYR A 40 12.43 -0.63 -3.79
CA TYR A 40 11.90 -1.34 -2.64
C TYR A 40 12.21 -0.61 -1.34
N PHE A 41 11.22 -0.55 -0.46
CA PHE A 41 11.29 -0.03 0.89
C PHE A 41 11.05 -1.19 1.86
N ILE A 42 12.08 -1.54 2.63
CA ILE A 42 12.09 -2.75 3.45
C ILE A 42 12.10 -2.35 4.91
N GLU A 43 11.04 -2.70 5.63
CA GLU A 43 10.85 -2.35 7.04
C GLU A 43 10.92 -3.62 7.91
N ASN A 44 11.90 -3.67 8.81
CA ASN A 44 12.13 -4.77 9.75
C ASN A 44 11.64 -4.40 11.17
N GLU A 45 10.44 -3.84 11.27
CA GLU A 45 9.87 -3.35 12.52
C GLU A 45 8.50 -3.97 12.81
N SER A 46 8.18 -4.14 14.10
CA SER A 46 6.88 -4.64 14.51
C SER A 46 5.79 -3.63 14.12
N GLY A 47 4.69 -4.11 13.52
CA GLY A 47 3.64 -3.28 12.93
C GLY A 47 2.85 -2.38 13.89
N ALA A 48 3.20 -2.39 15.19
CA ALA A 48 2.52 -1.66 16.26
C ALA A 48 2.90 -0.17 16.37
N LYS A 49 3.98 0.27 15.71
CA LYS A 49 4.39 1.68 15.71
C LYS A 49 3.96 2.39 14.42
N LEU A 50 3.45 3.62 14.56
CA LEU A 50 3.17 4.53 13.44
C LEU A 50 4.43 4.99 12.73
N TYR A 51 5.48 5.29 13.48
CA TYR A 51 6.71 5.78 12.88
C TYR A 51 7.44 4.63 12.20
N ARG A 52 7.30 4.59 10.87
CA ARG A 52 7.89 3.61 9.96
C ARG A 52 8.77 4.38 8.98
N PRO A 53 10.08 4.51 9.26
CA PRO A 53 10.96 5.39 8.51
C PRO A 53 10.95 5.06 7.01
N GLU A 54 10.91 3.79 6.63
CA GLU A 54 10.97 3.39 5.22
C GLU A 54 9.65 3.66 4.49
N LEU A 55 8.51 3.42 5.15
CA LEU A 55 7.21 3.80 4.59
C LEU A 55 7.10 5.32 4.40
N PHE A 56 7.51 6.09 5.39
CA PHE A 56 7.46 7.56 5.30
C PHE A 56 8.46 8.11 4.29
N ARG A 57 9.60 7.45 4.10
CA ARG A 57 10.58 7.75 3.06
C ARG A 57 10.00 7.50 1.67
N ALA A 58 9.36 6.33 1.46
CA ALA A 58 8.64 6.01 0.23
C ALA A 58 7.59 7.09 -0.10
N LEU A 59 6.68 7.35 0.85
CA LEU A 59 5.66 8.38 0.69
C LEU A 59 6.23 9.78 0.50
N GLY A 60 7.45 10.05 0.98
CA GLY A 60 8.15 11.32 0.80
C GLY A 60 8.52 11.56 -0.66
N ILE A 61 9.05 10.54 -1.35
CA ILE A 61 9.52 10.62 -2.72
C ILE A 61 8.41 10.41 -3.77
N MET A 62 7.35 9.71 -3.40
CA MET A 62 6.23 9.41 -4.29
C MET A 62 5.48 10.68 -4.70
N GLN A 63 5.11 10.70 -5.98
CA GLN A 63 4.33 11.74 -6.63
C GLN A 63 2.90 11.26 -6.89
N LYS A 64 2.08 12.18 -7.39
CA LYS A 64 0.72 11.88 -7.80
C LYS A 64 0.73 10.76 -8.86
N ASP A 65 -0.23 9.85 -8.73
CA ASP A 65 -0.45 8.68 -9.59
C ASP A 65 0.64 7.58 -9.49
N ASP A 66 1.64 7.74 -8.62
CA ASP A 66 2.56 6.66 -8.27
C ASP A 66 1.83 5.56 -7.46
N VAL A 67 2.31 4.33 -7.61
CA VAL A 67 1.72 3.14 -6.99
C VAL A 67 2.60 2.65 -5.85
N LEU A 68 1.99 2.46 -4.69
CA LEU A 68 2.56 1.71 -3.57
C LEU A 68 2.09 0.26 -3.66
N LEU A 69 2.99 -0.65 -4.01
CA LEU A 69 2.73 -2.08 -4.13
C LEU A 69 3.08 -2.79 -2.82
N ILE A 70 2.12 -3.51 -2.25
CA ILE A 70 2.27 -4.24 -0.97
C ILE A 70 1.81 -5.69 -1.10
N GLU A 71 2.38 -6.58 -0.30
CA GLU A 71 1.97 -8.00 -0.26
C GLU A 71 0.55 -8.15 0.28
N GLN A 72 0.28 -7.48 1.42
CA GLN A 72 -0.98 -7.59 2.15
C GLN A 72 -1.36 -6.25 2.78
N VAL A 73 -2.66 -6.00 2.90
CA VAL A 73 -3.16 -4.75 3.50
C VAL A 73 -2.90 -4.67 5.01
N ASP A 74 -2.75 -5.83 5.67
CA ASP A 74 -2.35 -5.94 7.08
C ASP A 74 -0.96 -5.33 7.36
N ARG A 75 -0.16 -5.12 6.31
CA ARG A 75 1.12 -4.42 6.40
C ARG A 75 0.93 -2.94 6.72
N LEU A 76 -0.21 -2.36 6.39
CA LEU A 76 -0.58 -0.96 6.66
C LEU A 76 -1.59 -0.82 7.81
N SER A 77 -2.53 -1.75 7.96
CA SER A 77 -3.70 -1.61 8.84
C SER A 77 -3.49 -1.89 10.34
N ARG A 78 -2.32 -2.42 10.75
CA ARG A 78 -1.99 -2.66 12.19
C ARG A 78 -1.76 -1.38 13.01
N LEU A 79 -2.00 -0.21 12.42
CA LEU A 79 -1.95 1.07 13.11
C LEU A 79 -3.23 1.25 13.94
N ASN A 80 -3.15 2.01 15.04
CA ASN A 80 -4.34 2.49 15.72
C ASN A 80 -5.17 3.41 14.80
N ALA A 81 -6.43 3.69 15.18
CA ALA A 81 -7.38 4.48 14.39
C ALA A 81 -6.79 5.79 13.84
N ASP A 82 -6.16 6.54 14.74
CA ASP A 82 -5.73 7.90 14.50
C ASP A 82 -4.50 7.92 13.59
N ASP A 83 -3.61 6.96 13.80
CA ASP A 83 -2.38 6.80 13.04
C ASP A 83 -2.64 6.27 11.63
N TRP A 84 -3.61 5.37 11.47
CA TRP A 84 -4.14 4.97 10.18
C TRP A 84 -4.75 6.16 9.44
N GLN A 85 -5.61 6.94 10.10
CA GLN A 85 -6.29 8.06 9.48
C GLN A 85 -5.29 9.13 8.99
N LYS A 86 -4.25 9.43 9.78
CA LYS A 86 -3.15 10.32 9.35
C LYS A 86 -2.44 9.79 8.12
N LEU A 87 -2.13 8.49 8.08
CA LEU A 87 -1.47 7.86 6.94
C LEU A 87 -2.35 7.94 5.68
N ARG A 88 -3.65 7.63 5.81
CA ARG A 88 -4.62 7.71 4.73
C ARG A 88 -4.71 9.12 4.15
N VAL A 89 -4.89 10.13 5.01
CA VAL A 89 -4.96 11.55 4.57
C VAL A 89 -3.68 11.94 3.82
N LYS A 90 -2.51 11.46 4.28
CA LYS A 90 -1.23 11.71 3.61
C LYS A 90 -1.13 11.04 2.22
N ILE A 91 -1.61 9.80 2.10
CA ILE A 91 -1.63 9.07 0.82
C ILE A 91 -2.61 9.73 -0.16
N GLN A 92 -3.83 10.03 0.31
CA GLN A 92 -4.87 10.65 -0.52
C GLN A 92 -4.51 12.07 -0.96
N SER A 93 -3.96 12.90 -0.06
CA SER A 93 -3.53 14.27 -0.41
C SER A 93 -2.40 14.29 -1.44
N LYS A 94 -1.58 13.23 -1.50
CA LYS A 94 -0.54 13.06 -2.53
C LYS A 94 -1.07 12.43 -3.82
N GLY A 95 -2.28 11.86 -3.81
CA GLY A 95 -2.82 11.11 -4.95
C GLY A 95 -2.04 9.83 -5.24
N ILE A 96 -1.54 9.17 -4.19
CA ILE A 96 -0.83 7.89 -4.30
C ILE A 96 -1.86 6.76 -4.33
N LEU A 97 -1.65 5.80 -5.23
CA LEU A 97 -2.48 4.60 -5.35
C LEU A 97 -1.88 3.47 -4.52
N ILE A 98 -2.71 2.68 -3.84
CA ILE A 98 -2.27 1.49 -3.10
C ILE A 98 -2.75 0.26 -3.84
N VAL A 99 -1.82 -0.64 -4.18
CA VAL A 99 -2.10 -1.94 -4.79
C VAL A 99 -1.62 -3.02 -3.84
N SER A 100 -2.52 -3.94 -3.50
CA SER A 100 -2.23 -5.04 -2.59
C SER A 100 -2.52 -6.36 -3.28
N LEU A 101 -1.60 -7.32 -3.20
CA LEU A 101 -1.74 -8.63 -3.85
C LEU A 101 -2.90 -9.46 -3.27
N ASP A 102 -3.25 -9.24 -2.00
CA ASP A 102 -4.41 -9.86 -1.34
C ASP A 102 -5.75 -9.19 -1.67
N LEU A 103 -5.74 -8.10 -2.46
CA LEU A 103 -6.94 -7.35 -2.84
C LEU A 103 -7.04 -7.23 -4.37
N PRO A 104 -7.62 -8.24 -5.05
CA PRO A 104 -7.66 -8.31 -6.51
C PRO A 104 -8.29 -7.09 -7.21
N PHE A 105 -9.26 -6.42 -6.59
CA PHE A 105 -9.90 -5.22 -7.13
C PHE A 105 -8.95 -4.01 -7.22
N THR A 106 -7.83 -4.01 -6.49
CA THR A 106 -6.81 -2.96 -6.56
C THR A 106 -5.86 -3.15 -7.75
N HIS A 107 -5.80 -4.35 -8.34
CA HIS A 107 -4.83 -4.65 -9.40
C HIS A 107 -5.05 -3.78 -10.64
N SER A 108 -6.29 -3.38 -10.95
CA SER A 108 -6.58 -2.48 -12.08
C SER A 108 -5.94 -1.09 -11.94
N LEU A 109 -5.58 -0.66 -10.73
CA LEU A 109 -4.90 0.62 -10.48
C LEU A 109 -3.47 0.64 -11.00
N ILE A 110 -2.84 -0.54 -11.18
CA ILE A 110 -1.45 -0.60 -11.66
C ILE A 110 -1.37 -0.25 -13.15
N VAL A 111 -2.35 -0.69 -13.95
CA VAL A 111 -2.39 -0.53 -15.42
C VAL A 111 -3.23 0.65 -15.88
N SER A 112 -4.22 1.11 -15.10
CA SER A 112 -5.18 2.15 -15.54
C SER A 112 -4.49 3.49 -15.83
N GLN A 113 -4.26 3.80 -17.10
CA GLN A 113 -3.81 5.12 -17.54
C GLN A 113 -4.99 6.11 -17.58
N GLU A 114 -4.66 7.39 -17.63
CA GLU A 114 -5.48 8.55 -17.25
C GLU A 114 -6.87 8.69 -17.90
N GLU A 115 -7.23 7.89 -18.91
CA GLU A 115 -8.44 8.08 -19.72
C GLU A 115 -9.75 7.56 -19.06
N ASP A 116 -9.69 6.71 -18.03
CA ASP A 116 -10.88 6.15 -17.34
C ASP A 116 -11.20 6.79 -15.96
N LYS A 117 -10.53 7.90 -15.62
CA LYS A 117 -10.49 8.43 -14.24
C LYS A 117 -11.75 9.12 -13.72
N ASP A 118 -12.78 9.38 -14.53
CA ASP A 118 -13.87 10.26 -14.06
C ASP A 118 -14.88 9.58 -13.13
N PHE A 119 -15.37 8.39 -13.46
CA PHE A 119 -16.33 7.69 -12.61
C PHE A 119 -15.71 6.47 -11.92
N GLN A 120 -15.04 5.60 -12.68
CA GLN A 120 -14.46 4.37 -12.13
C GLN A 120 -13.36 4.67 -11.12
N GLY A 121 -12.48 5.64 -11.40
CA GLY A 121 -11.44 6.08 -10.46
C GLY A 121 -12.02 6.59 -9.14
N ARG A 122 -13.04 7.46 -9.20
CA ARG A 122 -13.69 8.03 -7.99
C ARG A 122 -14.45 6.98 -7.18
N VAL A 123 -15.10 6.03 -7.85
CA VAL A 123 -15.78 4.91 -7.19
C VAL A 123 -14.77 3.99 -6.53
N LEU A 124 -13.67 3.67 -7.23
CA LEU A 124 -12.61 2.81 -6.73
C LEU A 124 -11.88 3.43 -5.54
N ASP A 125 -11.62 4.75 -5.56
CA ASP A 125 -11.07 5.51 -4.43
C ASP A 125 -12.00 5.49 -3.21
N ALA A 126 -13.31 5.63 -3.42
CA ALA A 126 -14.30 5.57 -2.35
C ALA A 126 -14.40 4.15 -1.75
N VAL A 127 -14.42 3.12 -2.59
CA VAL A 127 -14.44 1.71 -2.17
C VAL A 127 -13.16 1.33 -1.45
N MET A 128 -11.99 1.75 -1.95
CA MET A 128 -10.72 1.56 -1.25
C MET A 128 -10.72 2.24 0.11
N GLY A 129 -11.19 3.49 0.18
CA GLY A 129 -11.33 4.21 1.45
C GLY A 129 -12.16 3.42 2.45
N MET A 130 -13.35 2.97 2.04
CA MET A 130 -14.24 2.17 2.90
C MET A 130 -13.64 0.81 3.28
N MET A 131 -13.03 0.09 2.34
CA MET A 131 -12.43 -1.22 2.62
C MET A 131 -11.24 -1.12 3.56
N LEU A 132 -10.41 -0.10 3.40
CA LEU A 132 -9.32 0.16 4.33
C LEU A 132 -9.84 0.50 5.72
N ASP A 133 -10.94 1.27 5.82
CA ASP A 133 -11.59 1.57 7.10
C ASP A 133 -12.15 0.30 7.77
N VAL A 134 -12.75 -0.62 6.99
CA VAL A 134 -13.22 -1.93 7.47
C VAL A 134 -12.06 -2.81 7.93
N LEU A 135 -10.99 -2.89 7.15
CA LEU A 135 -9.79 -3.69 7.49
C LEU A 135 -9.08 -3.14 8.72
N ALA A 136 -9.05 -1.83 8.92
CA ALA A 136 -8.53 -1.20 10.13
C ALA A 136 -9.43 -1.49 11.35
N ALA A 137 -10.76 -1.56 11.16
CA ALA A 137 -11.69 -1.94 12.23
C ALA A 137 -11.54 -3.41 12.63
N VAL A 138 -11.41 -4.33 11.66
CA VAL A 138 -11.18 -5.76 11.91
C VAL A 138 -9.83 -6.02 12.57
N ALA A 139 -8.75 -5.40 12.05
CA ALA A 139 -7.41 -5.52 12.62
C ALA A 139 -7.34 -5.03 14.08
N ARG A 140 -8.18 -4.07 14.46
CA ARG A 140 -8.32 -3.62 15.85
C ARG A 140 -9.01 -4.67 16.71
N LYS A 141 -10.14 -5.20 16.26
CA LYS A 141 -10.87 -6.24 16.99
C LYS A 141 -9.98 -7.46 17.26
N ASP A 142 -9.21 -7.91 16.27
CA ASP A 142 -8.28 -9.04 16.43
C ASP A 142 -7.10 -8.75 17.39
N PHE A 143 -6.76 -7.48 17.63
CA PHE A 143 -5.75 -7.08 18.62
C PHE A 143 -6.33 -6.95 20.03
N GLU A 144 -7.57 -6.49 20.17
CA GLU A 144 -8.27 -6.36 21.45
C GLU A 144 -8.82 -7.70 21.98
N ASP A 145 -9.19 -8.64 21.09
CA ASP A 145 -9.68 -9.98 21.43
C ASP A 145 -8.55 -11.00 21.72
N ARG A 146 -7.28 -10.56 21.76
CA ARG A 146 -6.09 -11.39 22.06
C ARG A 146 -5.54 -11.14 23.46
#